data_AF-A0A8X8C0J1-F1
#
_entry.id   AF-A0A8X8C0J1-F1
#
_cell.length_a   1.000
_cell.length_b   1.000
_cell.length_c   1.000
_cell.angle_alpha   90.00
_cell.angle_beta   90.00
_cell.angle_gamma   90.00
#
_symmetry.space_group_name_H-M   'P 1'
#
loop_
_entity.id
_entity.type
_entity.pdbx_description
1 polymer ?
#
loop_
_entity_poly.entity_id
_entity_poly.type
_entity_poly.pdbx_seq_one_letter_code
_entity_poly.pdbx_strand_id
1 'polypeptide(L)'
;MHTLNTAIPVFNHCPGKPHTTPLLHEYKDIPLSLQALRSGDYKFSERGTMDAAVEARPCEKEFKTRCRSPLSDMNRVVHDVSVVAATIVKTTKGS
;
A
#
# COMPACT_ATOMS: atom_id res chain seq x y z
N MET A 1 10.58 -7.49 -5.20
CA MET A 1 10.26 -6.13 -5.71
C MET A 1 9.10 -6.12 -6.72
N HIS A 2 8.90 -7.14 -7.58
CA HIS A 2 7.71 -7.21 -8.47
C HIS A 2 6.36 -7.09 -7.74
N THR A 3 6.29 -7.59 -6.50
CA THR A 3 5.06 -7.62 -5.69
C THR A 3 4.60 -6.27 -5.16
N LEU A 4 5.46 -5.25 -5.16
CA LEU A 4 5.06 -3.90 -4.73
C LEU A 4 4.40 -3.13 -5.88
N ASN A 5 4.77 -3.44 -7.13
CA ASN A 5 4.16 -2.82 -8.31
C ASN A 5 2.68 -3.19 -8.51
N THR A 6 2.17 -4.23 -7.86
CA THR A 6 0.75 -4.61 -7.90
C THR A 6 -0.16 -3.61 -7.19
N ALA A 7 0.40 -2.68 -6.40
CA ALA A 7 -0.35 -1.64 -5.70
C ALA A 7 -0.73 -0.45 -6.59
N ILE A 8 0.03 -0.19 -7.65
CA ILE A 8 -0.18 0.96 -8.54
C ILE A 8 -1.56 0.93 -9.21
N PRO A 9 -2.03 -0.20 -9.79
CA PRO A 9 -3.36 -0.27 -10.40
C PRO A 9 -4.50 -0.06 -9.41
N VAL A 10 -4.35 -0.54 -8.17
CA VAL A 10 -5.37 -0.40 -7.10
C VAL A 10 -5.60 1.05 -6.76
N PHE A 11 -4.53 1.78 -6.45
CA PHE A 11 -4.67 3.19 -6.13
C PHE A 11 -5.24 3.94 -7.33
N ASN A 12 -4.89 3.57 -8.58
CA ASN A 12 -5.18 4.38 -9.78
C ASN A 12 -6.67 4.43 -10.08
N HIS A 13 -7.36 3.37 -9.68
CA HIS A 13 -8.76 3.15 -10.00
C HIS A 13 -9.64 3.19 -8.75
N CYS A 14 -9.10 3.65 -7.61
CA CYS A 14 -9.83 3.69 -6.36
C CYS A 14 -10.86 4.83 -6.34
N PRO A 15 -12.17 4.55 -6.24
CA PRO A 15 -13.20 5.58 -6.17
C PRO A 15 -13.14 6.27 -4.81
N GLY A 16 -13.37 7.59 -4.78
CA GLY A 16 -13.47 8.33 -3.53
C GLY A 16 -12.18 8.34 -2.70
N LYS A 17 -11.01 8.47 -3.37
CA LYS A 17 -9.67 8.54 -2.78
C LYS A 17 -9.68 8.97 -1.30
N PRO A 18 -9.34 8.09 -0.36
CA PRO A 18 -9.28 8.48 1.03
C PRO A 18 -8.13 9.46 1.21
N HIS A 19 -8.46 10.71 1.58
CA HIS A 19 -7.51 11.70 2.06
C HIS A 19 -7.06 11.38 3.50
N THR A 20 -6.76 10.12 3.82
CA THR A 20 -6.58 9.67 5.21
C THR A 20 -5.12 9.62 5.69
N THR A 21 -4.14 9.76 4.81
CA THR A 21 -2.74 9.95 5.20
C THR A 21 -2.27 11.37 4.85
N PRO A 22 -2.13 12.27 5.84
CA PRO A 22 -1.66 13.65 5.62
C PRO A 22 -0.22 13.76 5.14
N LEU A 23 0.48 12.64 4.92
CA LEU A 23 1.94 12.62 4.73
C LEU A 23 2.42 12.20 3.34
N LEU A 24 1.57 11.75 2.42
CA LEU A 24 2.06 11.26 1.13
C LEU A 24 1.16 11.73 -0.02
N HIS A 25 1.78 12.50 -0.92
CA HIS A 25 1.23 12.80 -2.23
C HIS A 25 0.84 11.47 -2.90
N GLU A 26 -0.42 11.41 -3.31
CA GLU A 26 -1.10 10.32 -3.99
C GLU A 26 -0.15 9.49 -4.89
N TYR A 27 -0.23 8.15 -4.79
CA TYR A 27 0.53 7.14 -5.57
C TYR A 27 1.96 6.84 -5.18
N LYS A 28 2.48 7.46 -4.12
CA LYS A 28 3.90 7.36 -3.82
C LYS A 28 4.26 6.48 -2.63
N ASP A 29 3.30 5.93 -1.89
CA ASP A 29 3.58 5.11 -0.68
C ASP A 29 4.54 3.97 -0.98
N ILE A 30 4.29 3.26 -2.08
CA ILE A 30 5.09 2.11 -2.49
C ILE A 30 6.42 2.54 -3.12
N PRO A 31 6.47 3.46 -4.11
CA PRO A 31 7.75 3.96 -4.63
C PRO A 31 8.66 4.58 -3.56
N LEU A 32 8.12 5.37 -2.64
CA LEU A 32 8.89 6.00 -1.56
C LEU A 32 9.28 5.00 -0.48
N SER A 33 8.41 4.05 -0.13
CA SER A 33 8.79 2.96 0.78
C SER A 33 9.93 2.12 0.20
N LEU A 34 9.93 1.85 -1.11
CA LEU A 34 11.01 1.13 -1.78
C LEU A 34 12.32 1.93 -1.79
N GLN A 35 12.25 3.25 -2.02
CA GLN A 35 13.41 4.13 -1.92
C GLN A 35 13.98 4.13 -0.50
N ALA A 36 13.11 4.29 0.50
CA ALA A 36 13.48 4.27 1.91
C ALA A 36 14.11 2.92 2.32
N LEU A 37 13.59 1.80 1.83
CA LEU A 37 14.19 0.48 2.04
C LEU A 37 15.62 0.43 1.50
N ARG A 38 15.84 0.93 0.29
CA ARG A 38 17.17 0.94 -0.37
C ARG A 38 18.16 1.88 0.32
N SER A 39 17.69 2.95 0.94
CA SER A 39 18.51 3.91 1.68
C SER A 39 18.70 3.56 3.15
N GLY A 40 18.15 2.44 3.63
CA GLY A 40 18.22 2.01 5.04
C GLY A 40 17.26 2.74 5.98
N ASP A 41 16.32 3.54 5.47
CA ASP A 41 15.25 4.13 6.27
C ASP A 41 14.10 3.13 6.44
N TYR A 42 14.36 2.11 7.25
CA TYR A 42 13.39 1.04 7.52
C TYR A 42 12.15 1.55 8.27
N LYS A 43 12.20 2.68 9.00
CA LYS A 43 11.03 3.27 9.68
C LYS A 43 10.08 3.90 8.67
N PHE A 44 10.61 4.62 7.70
CA PHE A 44 9.79 5.15 6.62
C PHE A 44 9.26 4.03 5.73
N SER A 45 10.11 3.05 5.38
CA SER A 45 9.69 1.94 4.54
C SER A 45 8.56 1.11 5.16
N GLU A 46 8.66 0.76 6.45
CA GLU A 46 7.60 0.04 7.18
C GLU A 46 6.27 0.79 7.16
N ARG A 47 6.30 2.11 7.42
CA ARG A 47 5.09 2.95 7.37
C ARG A 47 4.46 2.97 5.98
N GLY A 48 5.24 3.26 4.94
CA GLY A 48 4.71 3.31 3.58
C GLY A 48 4.15 1.97 3.10
N THR A 49 4.72 0.83 3.53
CA THR A 49 4.09 -0.48 3.27
C THR A 49 2.81 -0.69 4.07
N MET A 50 2.75 -0.27 5.34
CA MET A 50 1.54 -0.41 6.14
C MET A 50 0.41 0.48 5.63
N ASP A 51 0.72 1.71 5.22
CA ASP A 51 -0.24 2.65 4.63
C ASP A 51 -0.87 2.05 3.37
N ALA A 52 -0.06 1.45 2.50
CA ALA A 52 -0.58 0.76 1.31
C ALA A 52 -1.52 -0.42 1.64
N ALA A 53 -1.24 -1.15 2.72
CA ALA A 53 -2.14 -2.21 3.20
C ALA A 53 -3.47 -1.64 3.71
N VAL A 54 -3.40 -0.55 4.48
CA VAL A 54 -4.56 0.14 5.05
C VAL A 54 -5.45 0.67 3.93
N GLU A 55 -4.88 1.34 2.93
CA GLU A 55 -5.62 2.02 1.85
C GLU A 55 -6.33 1.05 0.88
N ALA A 56 -5.84 -0.18 0.72
CA ALA A 56 -6.50 -1.19 -0.11
C ALA A 56 -7.91 -1.58 0.42
N ARG A 57 -8.16 -1.47 1.73
CA ARG A 57 -9.45 -1.86 2.34
C ARG A 57 -10.56 -0.81 2.15
N PRO A 58 -10.36 0.49 2.43
CA PRO A 58 -11.29 1.55 2.05
C PRO A 58 -11.58 1.51 0.55
N CYS A 59 -10.57 1.23 -0.28
CA CYS A 59 -10.76 1.15 -1.71
C CYS A 59 -11.83 0.15 -2.15
N GLU A 60 -11.77 -1.05 -1.59
CA GLU A 60 -12.78 -2.08 -1.84
C GLU A 60 -14.17 -1.69 -1.31
N LYS A 61 -14.22 -0.97 -0.18
CA LYS A 61 -15.49 -0.50 0.41
C LYS A 61 -16.16 0.56 -0.46
N GLU A 62 -15.39 1.49 -1.02
CA GLU A 62 -15.91 2.55 -1.89
C GLU A 62 -16.56 2.00 -3.16
N PHE A 63 -16.04 0.89 -3.70
CA PHE A 63 -16.75 0.16 -4.75
C PHE A 63 -18.02 -0.48 -4.24
N LYS A 64 -17.97 -1.26 -3.15
CA LYS A 64 -19.11 -2.04 -2.64
C LYS A 64 -20.36 -1.21 -2.31
N THR A 65 -20.21 0.09 -2.04
CA THR A 65 -21.35 1.00 -1.82
C THR A 65 -22.07 1.39 -3.12
N ARG A 66 -21.44 1.23 -4.29
CA ARG A 66 -21.94 1.69 -5.59
C ARG A 66 -22.10 0.57 -6.62
N CYS A 67 -21.16 -0.37 -6.68
CA CYS A 67 -21.11 -1.45 -7.65
C CYS A 67 -20.20 -2.62 -7.20
N ARG A 68 -20.18 -3.71 -7.98
CA ARG A 68 -19.18 -4.77 -7.77
C ARG A 68 -17.79 -4.22 -8.13
N SER A 69 -16.84 -4.34 -7.21
CA SER A 69 -15.46 -3.89 -7.44
C SER A 69 -14.79 -4.70 -8.56
N PRO A 70 -14.21 -4.04 -9.59
CA PRO A 70 -13.35 -4.70 -10.57
C PRO A 70 -11.94 -4.97 -10.00
N LEU A 71 -11.65 -4.50 -8.78
CA LEU A 71 -10.33 -4.56 -8.15
C LEU A 71 -10.29 -5.54 -6.95
N SER A 72 -11.35 -6.30 -6.66
CA SER A 72 -11.43 -7.11 -5.43
C SER A 72 -10.20 -7.99 -5.19
N ASP A 73 -9.76 -8.72 -6.22
CA ASP A 73 -8.59 -9.60 -6.10
C ASP A 73 -7.30 -8.80 -5.91
N MET A 74 -7.15 -7.68 -6.62
CA MET A 74 -5.99 -6.81 -6.50
C MET A 74 -5.94 -6.10 -5.14
N ASN A 75 -7.07 -5.62 -4.62
CA ASN A 75 -7.16 -5.04 -3.28
C ASN A 75 -6.71 -6.04 -2.22
N ARG A 76 -7.09 -7.32 -2.36
CA ARG A 76 -6.64 -8.39 -1.46
C ARG A 76 -5.14 -8.64 -1.58
N VAL A 77 -4.61 -8.77 -2.80
CA VAL A 77 -3.17 -9.00 -3.01
C VAL A 77 -2.35 -7.84 -2.45
N VAL A 78 -2.74 -6.60 -2.71
CA VAL A 78 -2.04 -5.40 -2.22
C VAL A 78 -2.03 -5.35 -0.71
N HIS A 79 -3.17 -5.63 -0.07
CA HIS A 79 -3.23 -5.74 1.39
C HIS A 79 -2.25 -6.80 1.92
N ASP A 80 -2.39 -8.04 1.48
CA ASP A 80 -1.65 -9.17 2.07
C ASP A 80 -0.14 -9.03 1.85
N VAL A 81 0.28 -8.64 0.64
CA VAL A 81 1.69 -8.43 0.31
C VAL A 81 2.27 -7.26 1.10
N SER A 82 1.53 -6.18 1.25
CA SER A 82 2.03 -4.98 1.94
C SER A 82 2.19 -5.23 3.44
N VAL A 83 1.31 -6.05 4.05
CA VAL A 83 1.48 -6.54 5.44
C VAL A 83 2.73 -7.40 5.58
N VAL A 84 2.97 -8.35 4.66
CA VAL A 84 4.18 -9.18 4.67
C VAL A 84 5.43 -8.32 4.49
N ALA A 85 5.41 -7.37 3.55
CA ALA A 85 6.52 -6.47 3.31
C ALA A 85 6.84 -5.61 4.56
N ALA A 86 5.82 -5.03 5.21
CA ALA A 86 5.99 -4.28 6.45
C ALA A 86 6.62 -5.14 7.55
N THR A 87 6.18 -6.41 7.66
CA THR A 87 6.72 -7.38 8.63
C THR A 87 8.19 -7.67 8.38
N ILE A 88 8.59 -7.86 7.12
CA ILE A 88 9.99 -8.07 6.72
C ILE A 88 10.83 -6.81 7.04
N VAL A 89 10.36 -5.62 6.66
CA VAL A 89 11.09 -4.38 6.92
C VAL A 89 11.24 -4.11 8.43
N LYS A 90 10.26 -4.53 9.22
CA LYS A 90 10.33 -4.46 10.68
C LYS A 90 11.39 -5.40 11.25
N THR A 91 11.52 -6.62 10.71
CA THR A 91 12.53 -7.59 11.18
C THR A 91 13.95 -7.22 10.72
N THR A 92 14.11 -6.52 9.59
CA THR A 92 15.44 -6.04 9.13
C THR A 92 16.04 -4.93 10.01
N LYS A 93 15.27 -4.28 10.89
CA LYS A 93 15.80 -3.31 11.88
C LYS A 93 16.67 -3.94 12.98
N GLY A 94 16.77 -5.27 13.02
CA GLY A 94 17.46 -6.02 14.08
C GLY A 94 18.68 -6.83 13.65
N SER A 95 19.34 -6.49 12.52
CA SER A 95 20.58 -7.16 12.06
C SER A 95 21.72 -6.17 11.91
#